data_AF-A0A7X9BGH9-F1
#
_entry.id   AF-A0A7X9BGH9-F1
#
_cell.length_a   1.000
_cell.length_b   1.000
_cell.length_c   1.000
_cell.angle_alpha   90.00
_cell.angle_beta   90.00
_cell.angle_gamma   90.00
#
_symmetry.space_group_name_H-M   'P 1'
#
loop_
_entity.id
_entity.type
_entity.pdbx_description
1 polymer ?
#
loop_
_entity_poly.entity_id
_entity_poly.type
_entity_poly.pdbx_seq_one_letter_code
_entity_poly.pdbx_strand_id
1 'polypeptide(L)'
;MPHRIVNAKSPDGTCEVTISELGSPVFFSPSDIRIKVLWDTDPNVIGAENVTQIETILSNDGKSLDADNFTLTWRDNIPTVITHGEEQHDQSYTFNWKDVLHRFG
;
A
#
# COMPACT_ATOMS: atom_id res chain seq x y z
N MET A 1 -11.45 -9.28 -10.15
CA MET A 1 -11.81 -8.38 -9.02
C MET A 1 -10.58 -8.29 -8.13
N PRO A 2 -10.22 -7.12 -7.61
CA PRO A 2 -9.05 -7.01 -6.74
C PRO A 2 -9.21 -7.89 -5.50
N HIS A 3 -8.20 -8.70 -5.20
CA HIS A 3 -8.16 -9.51 -3.99
C HIS A 3 -7.50 -8.71 -2.88
N ARG A 4 -8.24 -8.39 -1.81
CA ARG A 4 -7.71 -7.64 -0.66
C ARG A 4 -6.96 -8.58 0.27
N ILE A 5 -5.70 -8.28 0.51
CA ILE A 5 -4.77 -9.12 1.27
C ILE A 5 -4.57 -8.54 2.67
N VAL A 6 -4.19 -7.27 2.74
CA VAL A 6 -3.95 -6.56 4.01
C VAL A 6 -5.00 -5.47 4.16
N ASN A 7 -5.57 -5.37 5.37
CA ASN A 7 -6.25 -4.17 5.83
C ASN A 7 -5.87 -3.88 7.27
N ALA A 8 -5.29 -2.72 7.53
CA ALA A 8 -4.77 -2.36 8.84
C ALA A 8 -4.94 -0.88 9.11
N LYS A 9 -5.15 -0.53 10.38
CA LYS A 9 -5.25 0.85 10.85
C LYS A 9 -4.02 1.25 11.64
N SER A 10 -3.71 2.54 11.64
CA SER A 10 -2.70 3.11 12.54
C SER A 10 -3.10 2.89 14.00
N PRO A 11 -2.13 2.95 14.93
CA PRO A 11 -2.40 2.84 16.36
C PRO A 11 -3.50 3.79 16.89
N ASP A 12 -3.66 4.96 16.29
CA ASP A 12 -4.67 5.95 16.67
C ASP A 12 -5.94 5.94 15.81
N GLY A 13 -5.98 5.09 14.77
CA GLY A 13 -7.12 4.94 13.86
C GLY A 13 -7.25 6.03 12.77
N THR A 14 -6.34 7.00 12.70
CA THR A 14 -6.39 8.10 11.72
C THR A 14 -5.79 7.76 10.36
N CYS A 15 -5.22 6.56 10.19
CA CYS A 15 -4.72 6.08 8.92
C CYS A 15 -5.15 4.64 8.69
N GLU A 16 -5.55 4.30 7.47
CA GLU A 16 -5.91 2.93 7.06
C GLU A 16 -5.12 2.56 5.81
N VAL A 17 -4.39 1.44 5.87
CA VAL A 17 -3.64 0.87 4.75
C VAL A 17 -4.38 -0.35 4.24
N THR A 18 -4.68 -0.34 2.95
CA THR A 18 -5.20 -1.48 2.20
C THR A 18 -4.20 -1.92 1.15
N ILE A 19 -3.84 -3.20 1.13
CA ILE A 19 -3.03 -3.80 0.07
C ILE A 19 -3.91 -4.79 -0.69
N SER A 20 -3.90 -4.71 -2.02
CA SER A 20 -4.70 -5.58 -2.88
C SER A 20 -3.93 -6.02 -4.10
N GLU A 21 -4.13 -7.27 -4.51
CA GLU A 21 -3.73 -7.79 -5.81
C GLU A 21 -4.79 -7.38 -6.83
N LEU A 22 -4.39 -6.75 -7.94
CA LEU A 22 -5.33 -6.15 -8.91
C LEU A 22 -5.88 -7.15 -9.94
N GLY A 23 -5.28 -8.32 -10.03
CA GLY A 23 -5.66 -9.41 -10.93
C GLY A 23 -5.40 -10.77 -10.31
N SER A 24 -5.46 -11.82 -11.12
CA SER A 24 -4.90 -13.12 -10.74
C SER A 24 -3.53 -13.25 -11.39
N PRO A 25 -2.52 -13.79 -10.70
CA PRO A 25 -1.22 -13.98 -11.31
C PRO A 25 -1.37 -14.98 -12.45
N VAL A 26 -0.69 -14.70 -13.56
CA VAL A 26 -0.46 -15.69 -14.61
C VAL A 26 0.68 -16.57 -14.11
N PHE A 27 0.63 -17.88 -14.39
CA PHE A 27 1.66 -18.81 -13.94
C PHE A 27 3.05 -18.34 -14.38
N PHE A 28 3.98 -18.20 -13.43
CA PHE A 28 5.30 -17.55 -13.58
C PHE A 28 5.31 -16.07 -14.00
N SER A 29 4.24 -15.31 -13.70
CA SER A 29 4.25 -13.85 -13.87
C SER A 29 4.36 -13.13 -12.53
N PRO A 30 4.90 -11.90 -12.53
CA PRO A 30 4.70 -10.97 -11.43
C PRO A 30 3.21 -10.67 -11.19
N SER A 31 2.92 -10.17 -10.00
CA SER A 31 1.57 -9.77 -9.58
C SER A 31 1.47 -8.25 -9.51
N ASP A 32 0.42 -7.68 -10.11
CA ASP A 32 0.10 -6.26 -9.95
C ASP A 32 -0.54 -6.03 -8.59
N ILE A 33 0.07 -5.17 -7.77
CA ILE A 33 -0.44 -4.81 -6.46
C ILE A 33 -0.77 -3.32 -6.37
N ARG A 34 -1.75 -3.00 -5.54
CA ARG A 34 -2.11 -1.65 -5.14
C ARG A 34 -1.96 -1.51 -3.64
N ILE A 35 -1.20 -0.50 -3.23
CA ILE A 35 -1.12 -0.06 -1.83
C ILE A 35 -1.86 1.26 -1.75
N LYS A 36 -2.97 1.26 -1.01
CA LYS A 36 -3.82 2.43 -0.78
C LYS A 36 -3.73 2.82 0.69
N VAL A 37 -3.47 4.09 0.95
CA VAL A 37 -3.44 4.69 2.28
C VAL A 37 -4.53 5.74 2.35
N LEU A 38 -5.46 5.57 3.27
CA LEU A 38 -6.52 6.51 3.59
C LEU A 38 -6.13 7.23 4.89
N TRP A 39 -6.19 8.54 4.88
CA TRP A 39 -5.93 9.42 6.00
C TRP A 39 -7.27 9.97 6.51
N ASP A 40 -7.45 10.02 7.81
CA ASP A 40 -8.57 10.70 8.45
C ASP A 40 -8.25 12.20 8.49
N THR A 41 -8.55 12.88 7.39
CA THR A 41 -8.40 14.33 7.27
C THR A 41 -9.75 15.00 7.47
N ASP A 42 -9.76 16.15 8.14
CA ASP A 42 -10.97 16.96 8.28
C ASP A 42 -11.56 17.28 6.88
N PRO A 43 -12.80 16.82 6.59
CA PRO A 43 -13.42 17.02 5.28
C PRO A 43 -13.67 18.50 4.94
N ASN A 44 -13.53 19.41 5.92
CA ASN A 44 -13.65 20.85 5.69
C ASN A 44 -12.37 21.50 5.13
N VAL A 45 -11.26 20.75 5.04
CA VAL A 45 -10.01 21.24 4.47
C VAL A 45 -10.03 21.06 2.94
N ILE A 46 -10.18 22.17 2.21
CA ILE A 46 -10.14 22.18 0.74
C ILE A 46 -8.75 21.69 0.25
N GLY A 47 -8.73 20.66 -0.60
CA GLY A 47 -7.50 20.07 -1.14
C GLY A 47 -6.91 18.93 -0.30
N ALA A 48 -7.57 18.51 0.79
CA ALA A 48 -7.21 17.29 1.50
C ALA A 48 -7.60 16.06 0.67
N GLU A 49 -6.78 15.69 -0.33
CA GLU A 49 -6.81 14.32 -0.85
C GLU A 49 -6.38 13.40 0.28
N ASN A 50 -7.38 12.79 0.90
CA ASN A 50 -7.19 11.91 2.04
C ASN A 50 -6.72 10.52 1.61
N VAL A 51 -6.46 10.30 0.32
CA VAL A 51 -6.02 9.03 -0.24
C VAL A 51 -4.67 9.21 -0.92
N THR A 52 -3.70 8.41 -0.52
CA THR A 52 -2.47 8.17 -1.28
C THR A 52 -2.52 6.75 -1.83
N GLN A 53 -2.21 6.57 -3.11
CA GLN A 53 -2.13 5.23 -3.69
C GLN A 53 -0.91 5.09 -4.58
N ILE A 54 -0.36 3.88 -4.60
CA ILE A 54 0.61 3.45 -5.59
C ILE A 54 0.17 2.11 -6.16
N GLU A 55 0.48 1.92 -7.43
CA GLU A 55 0.40 0.63 -8.11
C GLU A 55 1.82 0.23 -8.46
N THR A 56 2.16 -1.03 -8.19
CA THR A 56 3.49 -1.57 -8.43
C THR A 56 3.40 -3.06 -8.68
N ILE A 57 4.54 -3.67 -9.00
CA ILE A 57 4.66 -5.07 -9.38
C ILE A 57 5.42 -5.81 -8.26
N LEU A 58 4.94 -7.00 -7.92
CA LEU A 58 5.61 -7.91 -6.99
C LEU A 58 5.93 -9.23 -7.70
N SER A 59 7.21 -9.52 -7.89
CA SER A 59 7.68 -10.78 -8.49
C SER A 59 7.62 -11.92 -7.47
N ASN A 60 6.64 -12.81 -7.62
CA ASN A 60 6.33 -13.91 -6.68
C ASN A 60 6.03 -15.23 -7.40
N ASP A 61 6.86 -15.65 -8.35
CA ASP A 61 6.78 -16.96 -9.06
C ASP A 61 5.40 -17.30 -9.68
N GLY A 62 4.51 -16.33 -9.86
CA GLY A 62 3.12 -16.55 -10.28
C GLY A 62 2.22 -17.22 -9.23
N LYS A 63 2.63 -17.24 -7.96
CA LYS A 63 1.78 -17.67 -6.83
C LYS A 63 0.89 -16.52 -6.38
N SER A 64 -0.33 -16.85 -5.94
CA SER A 64 -1.21 -15.89 -5.28
C SER A 64 -0.54 -15.30 -4.06
N LEU A 65 -0.72 -14.00 -3.89
CA LEU A 65 -0.16 -13.26 -2.77
C LEU A 65 -0.99 -13.44 -1.50
N ASP A 66 -0.31 -13.47 -0.37
CA ASP A 66 -0.93 -13.47 0.96
C ASP A 66 -0.27 -12.45 1.89
N ALA A 67 -0.64 -12.47 3.18
CA ALA A 67 -0.15 -11.50 4.14
C ALA A 67 1.36 -11.62 4.41
N ASP A 68 1.97 -12.79 4.19
CA ASP A 68 3.40 -13.01 4.46
C ASP A 68 4.27 -12.31 3.40
N ASN A 69 3.70 -11.96 2.24
CA ASN A 69 4.35 -11.11 1.25
C ASN A 69 4.49 -9.64 1.68
N PHE A 70 3.94 -9.24 2.83
CA PHE A 70 3.91 -7.84 3.25
C PHE A 70 4.25 -7.68 4.73
N THR A 71 5.23 -6.83 5.01
CA THR A 71 5.43 -6.29 6.37
C THR A 71 4.92 -4.86 6.42
N LEU A 72 3.90 -4.61 7.24
CA LEU A 72 3.43 -3.26 7.54
C LEU A 72 3.95 -2.82 8.92
N THR A 73 4.69 -1.73 8.94
CA THR A 73 5.13 -1.08 10.17
C THR A 73 4.59 0.33 10.28
N TRP A 74 4.46 0.81 11.51
CA TRP A 74 4.00 2.14 11.83
C TRP A 74 5.09 2.89 12.59
N ARG A 75 5.39 4.11 12.17
CA ARG A 75 6.05 5.10 13.00
C ARG A 75 5.03 6.20 13.27
N ASP A 76 4.51 6.22 14.49
CA ASP A 76 3.30 6.98 14.84
C ASP A 76 2.15 6.57 13.89
N ASN A 77 1.70 7.48 13.02
CA ASN A 77 0.66 7.22 12.03
C ASN A 77 1.19 7.13 10.60
N ILE A 78 2.51 7.13 10.41
CA ILE A 78 3.15 7.03 9.11
C ILE A 78 3.36 5.54 8.81
N PRO A 79 2.66 4.96 7.82
CA PRO A 79 2.87 3.57 7.46
C PRO A 79 4.10 3.42 6.56
N THR A 80 4.85 2.38 6.84
CA THR A 80 5.88 1.84 5.95
C THR A 80 5.50 0.41 5.58
N VAL A 81 5.22 0.19 4.30
CA VAL A 81 4.96 -1.14 3.72
C VAL A 81 6.25 -1.67 3.12
N ILE A 82 6.64 -2.89 3.50
CA ILE A 82 7.72 -3.64 2.87
C ILE A 82 7.09 -4.79 2.10
N THR A 83 7.47 -4.97 0.84
CA THR A 83 7.01 -6.08 0.00
C THR A 83 8.11 -7.13 -0.10
N HIS A 84 7.72 -8.40 0.01
CA HIS A 84 8.61 -9.56 -0.04
C HIS A 84 8.20 -10.42 -1.24
N GLY A 85 9.05 -10.45 -2.26
CA GLY A 85 8.85 -11.28 -3.45
C GLY A 85 9.99 -12.29 -3.58
N GLU A 86 9.69 -13.51 -4.01
CA GLU A 86 10.67 -14.59 -4.13
C GLU A 86 11.77 -14.30 -5.17
N GLU A 87 11.47 -13.47 -6.19
CA GLU A 87 12.39 -13.13 -7.29
C GLU A 87 12.87 -11.68 -7.26
N GLN A 88 12.62 -10.94 -6.18
CA GLN A 88 13.07 -9.55 -6.05
C GLN A 88 13.65 -9.27 -4.67
N HIS A 89 14.43 -8.20 -4.57
CA HIS A 89 14.76 -7.65 -3.27
C HIS A 89 13.54 -7.00 -2.62
N ASP A 90 13.52 -6.99 -1.30
CA ASP A 90 12.52 -6.26 -0.53
C ASP A 90 12.43 -4.81 -1.00
N GLN A 91 11.20 -4.32 -1.22
CA GLN A 91 10.95 -2.92 -1.53
C GLN A 91 10.18 -2.25 -0.40
N SER A 92 10.54 -1.01 -0.08
CA SER A 92 9.95 -0.26 1.02
C SER A 92 9.24 0.99 0.51
N TYR A 93 7.99 1.18 0.93
CA TYR A 93 7.16 2.32 0.61
C TYR A 93 6.71 2.99 1.90
N THR A 94 7.19 4.20 2.15
CA THR A 94 6.77 5.02 3.28
C THR A 94 5.83 6.11 2.78
N PHE A 95 4.66 6.22 3.40
CA PHE A 95 3.63 7.18 2.98
C PHE A 95 3.53 8.30 4.00
N ASN A 96 3.73 9.53 3.55
CA ASN A 96 3.58 10.72 4.38
C ASN A 96 2.60 11.68 3.72
N TRP A 97 1.54 12.02 4.44
CA TRP A 97 0.50 12.93 3.97
C TRP A 97 1.05 14.30 3.55
N LYS A 98 2.15 14.77 4.17
CA LYS A 98 2.78 16.06 3.83
C LYS A 98 3.49 16.05 2.48
N ASP A 99 3.91 14.88 2.00
CA ASP A 99 4.64 14.78 0.73
C ASP A 99 3.69 14.81 -0.49
N VAL A 100 2.38 14.67 -0.26
CA VAL A 100 1.32 14.76 -1.29
C VAL A 100 1.06 16.23 -1.68
N LEU A 101 1.15 17.15 -0.72
CA LEU A 101 0.91 18.59 -0.92
C LEU A 101 1.92 19.29 -1.85
N HIS A 102 3.08 18.67 -2.12
CA HIS A 102 4.14 19.28 -2.92
C HIS A 102 4.22 18.81 -4.37
N ARG A 103 3.29 17.96 -4.84
CA ARG A 103 3.31 17.44 -6.23
C ARG A 103 2.42 18.20 -7.22
N PHE A 104 1.73 19.24 -6.76
CA PHE A 104 0.97 20.16 -7.61
C PHE A 104 1.37 21.60 -7.29
N GLY A 105 2.54 22.02 -7.79
CA GLY A 105 3.02 23.41 -7.79
C GLY A 105 3.47 23.81 -9.18
#